data_AF-A0A0B6ZPG4-F1
#
_entry.id   AF-A0A0B6ZPG4-F1
#
_cell.length_a   1.000
_cell.length_b   1.000
_cell.length_c   1.000
_cell.angle_alpha   90.00
_cell.angle_beta   90.00
_cell.angle_gamma   90.00
#
_symmetry.space_group_name_H-M   'P 1'
#
loop_
_entity.id
_entity.type
_entity.pdbx_description
1 polymer ?
#
loop_
_entity_poly.entity_id
_entity_poly.type
_entity_poly.pdbx_seq_one_letter_code
_entity_poly.pdbx_strand_id
1 'polypeptide(L)'
;FFALVAAFMFTISWVPLSYLDSTAFYNLPKYVKSWNEKVEPFQLTSSYGLFRVMTGVGGRPELIIEGHASNDLATDGWQAYDFLYKPGNVSEAPPVVAPHQPRLDW
;
A
#
# COMPACT_ATOMS: atom_id res chain seq x y z
N PHE A 1 -11.02 -17.64 -33.40
CA PHE A 1 -11.62 -16.83 -32.32
C PHE A 1 -10.78 -16.87 -31.04
N PHE A 2 -10.72 -18.00 -30.31
CA PHE A 2 -9.97 -18.10 -29.05
C PHE A 2 -8.48 -17.72 -29.16
N ALA A 3 -7.81 -18.07 -30.26
CA ALA A 3 -6.43 -17.67 -30.50
C ALA A 3 -6.22 -16.14 -30.54
N LEU A 4 -7.17 -15.40 -31.12
CA LEU A 4 -7.12 -13.93 -31.17
C LEU A 4 -7.32 -13.33 -29.78
N VAL A 5 -8.25 -13.88 -29.00
CA VAL A 5 -8.49 -13.46 -27.61
C VAL A 5 -7.25 -13.72 -26.75
N ALA A 6 -6.63 -14.90 -26.87
CA ALA A 6 -5.42 -15.24 -26.14
C ALA A 6 -4.24 -14.34 -26.52
N ALA A 7 -4.04 -14.07 -27.83
CA ALA A 7 -3.01 -13.14 -28.30
C ALA A 7 -3.26 -11.71 -27.79
N PHE A 8 -4.51 -11.27 -27.77
CA PHE A 8 -4.87 -9.98 -27.20
C PHE A 8 -4.57 -9.93 -25.69
N MET A 9 -5.01 -10.93 -24.91
CA MET A 9 -4.72 -11.03 -23.47
C MET A 9 -3.21 -11.06 -23.19
N PHE A 10 -2.45 -11.78 -24.01
CA PHE A 10 -1.00 -11.85 -23.89
C PHE A 10 -0.33 -10.50 -24.18
N THR A 11 -0.81 -9.75 -25.17
CA THR A 11 -0.23 -8.43 -25.49
C THR A 11 -0.53 -7.39 -24.42
N ILE A 12 -1.76 -7.34 -23.89
CA ILE A 12 -2.10 -6.38 -22.83
C ILE A 12 -1.42 -6.71 -21.50
N SER A 13 -1.03 -7.96 -21.24
CA SER A 13 -0.34 -8.35 -19.99
C SER A 13 1.11 -7.86 -19.91
N TRP A 14 1.72 -7.49 -21.04
CA TRP A 14 3.06 -6.92 -21.05
C TRP A 14 3.13 -5.56 -20.35
N VAL A 15 2.05 -4.78 -20.37
CA VAL A 15 2.00 -3.47 -19.70
C VAL A 15 2.24 -3.63 -18.19
N PRO A 16 1.45 -4.43 -17.45
CA PRO A 16 1.71 -4.65 -16.03
C PRO A 16 3.05 -5.32 -15.73
N LEU A 17 3.54 -6.22 -16.60
CA LEU A 17 4.84 -6.88 -16.43
C LEU A 17 6.01 -5.89 -16.54
N SER A 18 5.92 -4.93 -17.46
CA SER A 18 6.97 -3.95 -17.69
C SER A 18 7.15 -2.95 -16.54
N TYR A 19 6.20 -2.84 -15.61
CA TYR A 19 6.35 -1.95 -14.45
C TYR A 19 7.54 -2.32 -13.55
N LEU A 20 8.09 -3.53 -13.67
CA LEU A 20 9.29 -3.94 -12.94
C LEU A 20 10.57 -3.27 -13.45
N ASP A 21 10.60 -2.88 -14.72
CA ASP A 21 11.75 -2.22 -15.34
C ASP A 21 11.31 -0.94 -16.06
N SER A 22 11.79 0.19 -15.56
CA SER A 22 11.48 1.51 -16.12
C SER A 22 11.84 1.58 -17.61
N THR A 23 12.97 0.99 -18.02
CA THR A 23 13.40 0.99 -19.41
C THR A 23 12.44 0.20 -20.29
N ALA A 24 12.03 -1.00 -19.87
CA ALA A 24 11.00 -1.78 -20.57
C ALA A 24 9.66 -1.03 -20.64
N PHE A 25 9.26 -0.36 -19.56
CA PHE A 25 8.02 0.42 -19.54
C PHE A 25 8.04 1.57 -20.55
N TYR A 26 9.13 2.32 -20.66
CA TYR A 26 9.21 3.43 -21.61
C TYR A 26 9.32 2.98 -23.07
N ASN A 27 9.96 1.83 -23.33
CA ASN A 27 10.10 1.28 -24.67
C ASN A 27 8.83 0.58 -25.20
N LEU A 28 7.83 0.34 -24.36
CA LEU A 28 6.57 -0.27 -24.80
C LEU A 28 5.82 0.63 -25.79
N PRO A 29 5.29 0.06 -26.89
CA PRO A 29 4.54 0.84 -27.85
C PRO A 29 3.27 1.46 -27.24
N LYS A 30 3.02 2.73 -27.59
CA LYS A 30 1.90 3.52 -27.05
C LYS A 30 0.53 2.89 -27.27
N TYR A 31 0.35 2.16 -28.37
CA TYR A 31 -0.91 1.48 -28.66
C TYR A 31 -1.23 0.36 -27.67
N VAL A 32 -0.22 -0.40 -27.20
CA VAL A 32 -0.42 -1.46 -26.21
C VAL A 32 -0.84 -0.86 -24.87
N LYS A 33 -0.23 0.27 -24.47
CA LYS A 33 -0.62 1.02 -23.27
C LYS A 33 -2.06 1.51 -23.36
N SER A 34 -2.43 2.13 -24.48
CA SER A 34 -3.80 2.61 -24.69
C SER A 34 -4.84 1.49 -24.70
N TRP A 35 -4.51 0.30 -25.23
CA TRP A 35 -5.39 -0.85 -25.16
C TRP A 35 -5.55 -1.36 -23.73
N ASN A 36 -4.46 -1.44 -22.97
CA ASN A 36 -4.49 -1.81 -21.56
C ASN A 36 -5.34 -0.84 -20.73
N GLU A 37 -5.17 0.48 -20.91
CA GLU A 37 -5.99 1.52 -20.25
C GLU A 37 -7.49 1.36 -20.54
N LYS A 38 -7.86 1.03 -21.78
CA LYS A 38 -9.28 0.81 -22.15
C LYS A 38 -9.89 -0.43 -21.48
N VAL A 39 -9.08 -1.43 -21.17
CA VAL A 39 -9.55 -2.68 -20.55
C VAL A 39 -9.26 -2.76 -19.05
N GLU A 40 -8.60 -1.75 -18.48
CA GLU A 40 -8.30 -1.62 -17.06
C GLU A 40 -9.55 -1.77 -16.15
N PRO A 41 -10.73 -1.22 -16.49
CA PRO A 41 -11.93 -1.39 -15.66
C PRO A 41 -12.35 -2.85 -15.47
N PHE A 42 -11.98 -3.72 -16.41
CA PHE A 42 -12.30 -5.16 -16.36
C PHE A 42 -11.25 -5.98 -15.59
N GLN A 43 -10.13 -5.37 -15.18
CA GLN A 43 -9.07 -6.02 -14.40
C GLN A 43 -8.55 -7.34 -15.03
N LEU A 44 -8.52 -7.42 -16.37
CA LEU A 44 -8.14 -8.64 -17.11
C LEU A 44 -6.66 -9.03 -16.92
N THR A 45 -5.80 -8.04 -16.66
CA THR A 45 -4.38 -8.24 -16.41
C THR A 45 -3.94 -7.36 -15.27
N SER A 46 -3.19 -7.94 -14.34
CA SER A 46 -2.62 -7.21 -13.21
C SER A 46 -1.14 -7.53 -13.09
N SER A 47 -0.40 -6.59 -12.55
CA SER A 47 0.98 -6.82 -12.11
C SER A 47 0.94 -7.64 -10.83
N TYR A 48 1.44 -8.87 -10.88
CA TYR A 48 1.56 -9.66 -9.66
C TYR A 48 2.64 -9.03 -8.77
N GLY A 49 2.29 -8.70 -7.53
CA GLY A 49 3.25 -8.26 -6.52
C GLY A 49 2.61 -8.32 -5.14
N LEU A 50 3.11 -9.22 -4.29
CA LEU A 50 2.60 -9.46 -2.94
C LEU A 50 2.55 -8.18 -2.07
N PHE A 51 3.38 -7.19 -2.39
CA PHE A 51 3.42 -5.86 -1.75
C PHE A 51 3.78 -4.78 -2.77
N ARG A 52 3.13 -4.75 -3.94
CA ARG A 52 3.50 -3.82 -5.03
C ARG A 52 3.41 -2.34 -4.61
N VAL A 53 2.48 -2.02 -3.71
CA VAL A 53 2.40 -0.71 -3.06
C VAL A 53 2.77 -0.90 -1.60
N MET A 54 4.00 -0.55 -1.25
CA MET A 54 4.41 -0.44 0.15
C MET A 54 3.81 0.85 0.71
N THR A 55 3.02 0.75 1.78
CA THR A 55 2.72 1.88 2.65
C THR A 55 4.03 2.35 3.27
N GLY A 56 4.52 3.54 2.92
CA GLY A 56 5.80 4.04 3.42
C GLY A 56 6.53 5.04 2.51
N VAL A 57 6.08 5.22 1.27
CA VAL A 57 6.57 6.34 0.42
C VAL A 57 6.12 7.65 1.08
N GLY A 58 7.05 8.35 1.73
CA GLY A 58 6.77 9.54 2.55
C GLY A 58 6.64 9.27 4.06
N GLY A 59 6.95 8.06 4.52
CA GLY A 59 6.85 7.65 5.93
C GLY A 59 5.54 6.94 6.28
N ARG A 60 5.41 6.52 7.54
CA ARG A 60 4.18 5.95 8.09
C ARG A 60 3.35 7.10 8.66
N PRO A 61 2.20 7.46 8.07
CA PRO A 61 1.27 8.37 8.72
C PRO A 61 0.71 7.68 9.97
N GLU A 62 0.79 8.36 11.11
CA GLU A 62 0.34 7.81 12.38
C GLU A 62 -0.79 8.65 12.96
N LEU A 63 -1.80 7.98 13.50
CA LEU A 63 -2.80 8.62 14.33
C LEU A 63 -2.24 8.77 15.75
N ILE A 64 -2.21 9.99 16.26
CA ILE A 64 -1.92 10.30 17.66
C ILE A 64 -3.27 10.57 18.31
N ILE A 65 -3.65 9.73 19.27
CA ILE A 65 -4.87 9.95 20.05
C ILE A 65 -4.45 10.73 21.28
N GLU A 66 -4.99 11.93 21.42
CA GLU A 66 -4.82 12.75 22.61
C GLU A 66 -6.12 12.79 23.41
N GLY A 67 -6.01 12.91 24.73
CA GLY A 67 -7.16 13.17 25.57
C GLY A 67 -6.77 13.72 26.93
N HIS A 68 -7.78 14.13 27.67
CA HIS A 68 -7.64 14.63 29.02
C HIS A 68 -7.88 13.50 30.03
N ALA A 69 -7.01 13.40 31.04
CA ALA A 69 -7.12 12.35 32.07
C ALA A 69 -8.23 12.61 33.10
N SER A 70 -8.71 13.86 33.20
CA SER A 70 -9.85 14.24 34.04
C SER A 70 -11.13 14.42 33.22
N ASN A 71 -12.28 14.15 33.84
CA ASN A 71 -13.61 14.37 33.26
C ASN A 71 -14.00 15.85 33.20
N ASP A 72 -13.17 16.75 33.74
CA ASP A 72 -13.41 18.18 33.70
C ASP A 72 -13.12 18.73 32.30
N LEU A 73 -13.92 19.71 31.87
CA LEU A 73 -13.80 20.43 30.59
C LEU A 73 -12.61 21.41 30.63
N ALA A 74 -11.41 20.91 30.93
CA ALA A 74 -10.20 21.69 30.91
C ALA A 74 -9.70 21.89 29.48
N THR A 75 -9.23 23.11 29.18
CA THR A 75 -8.67 23.47 27.87
C THR A 75 -7.18 23.08 27.78
N ASP A 76 -6.56 22.85 28.94
CA ASP A 76 -5.18 22.47 29.16
C ASP A 76 -5.07 21.01 29.64
N GLY A 77 -3.89 20.39 29.48
CA GLY A 77 -3.65 19.02 29.99
C GLY A 77 -3.91 17.87 29.01
N TRP A 78 -4.05 18.14 27.71
CA TRP A 78 -4.08 17.10 26.68
C TRP A 78 -2.76 16.34 26.65
N GLN A 79 -2.84 15.00 26.65
CA GLN A 79 -1.68 14.13 26.57
C GLN A 79 -1.92 13.05 25.52
N ALA A 80 -0.85 12.69 24.80
CA ALA A 80 -0.89 11.58 23.86
C ALA A 80 -0.99 10.25 24.61
N TYR A 81 -1.88 9.38 24.15
CA TYR A 81 -1.98 8.02 24.64
C TYR A 81 -1.08 7.10 23.81
N ASP A 82 -0.10 6.50 24.47
CA ASP A 82 0.75 5.48 23.88
C ASP A 82 0.07 4.10 23.97
N PHE A 83 0.10 3.36 22.86
CA PHE A 83 -0.41 1.99 22.81
C PHE A 83 0.71 0.99 23.08
N LEU A 84 0.37 -0.09 23.78
CA LEU A 84 1.34 -1.08 24.28
C LEU A 84 2.29 -1.66 23.23
N TYR A 85 1.82 -1.82 21.99
CA TYR A 85 2.60 -2.44 20.92
C TYR A 85 2.78 -1.53 19.69
N LYS A 86 2.38 -0.26 19.80
CA LYS A 86 2.59 0.71 18.72
C LYS A 86 4.04 1.16 18.73
N PRO A 87 4.78 0.99 17.62
CA PRO A 87 6.10 1.60 17.51
C PRO A 87 5.92 3.13 17.45
N GLY A 88 6.55 3.84 18.40
CA GLY A 88 6.49 5.30 18.50
C GLY A 88 7.74 5.89 19.17
N ASN A 89 8.16 5.35 20.32
CA ASN A 89 9.37 5.78 20.99
C ASN A 89 10.64 5.24 20.30
N VAL A 90 11.40 6.11 19.64
CA VAL A 90 12.64 5.75 18.92
C VAL A 90 13.81 5.33 19.83
N SER A 91 13.71 5.58 21.14
CA SER A 91 14.73 5.19 22.12
C SER A 91 14.46 3.82 22.73
N GLU A 92 13.32 3.21 22.44
CA GLU A 92 12.89 1.93 23.01
C GLU A 92 13.05 0.80 21.99
N ALA A 93 13.42 -0.39 22.48
CA ALA A 93 13.51 -1.58 21.65
C ALA A 93 12.10 -2.09 21.30
N PRO A 94 11.83 -2.51 20.05
CA PRO A 94 10.52 -3.04 19.67
C PRO A 94 10.15 -4.29 20.48
N PRO A 95 8.89 -4.41 20.96
CA PRO A 95 8.44 -5.58 21.69
C PRO A 95 8.30 -6.81 20.78
N VAL A 96 8.50 -8.00 21.33
CA VAL A 96 8.22 -9.27 20.64
C VAL A 96 6.72 -9.57 20.75
N VAL A 97 5.98 -9.35 19.66
CA VAL A 97 4.51 -9.44 19.64
C VAL A 97 3.97 -10.79 19.14
N ALA A 98 4.84 -11.72 18.79
CA ALA A 98 4.45 -13.07 18.42
C ALA A 98 4.07 -13.90 19.66
N PRO A 99 3.08 -14.80 19.58
CA PRO A 99 2.34 -15.22 18.37
C PRO A 99 1.09 -14.37 18.08
N HIS A 100 0.70 -13.47 18.97
CA HIS A 100 -0.64 -12.87 18.98
C HIS A 100 -0.85 -11.69 18.02
N GLN A 101 0.21 -11.08 17.48
CA GLN A 101 0.16 -10.05 16.41
C GLN A 101 -0.99 -9.02 16.57
N PRO A 102 -0.99 -8.21 17.65
CA PRO A 102 -2.05 -7.23 17.90
C PRO A 102 -2.13 -6.24 16.73
N ARG A 103 -3.33 -6.06 16.18
CA ARG A 103 -3.59 -5.23 14.98
C ARG A 103 -4.18 -3.86 15.27
N LEU A 104 -4.84 -3.70 16.43
CA LEU A 104 -5.44 -2.43 16.83
C LEU A 104 -4.39 -1.43 17.33
N ASP A 105 -3.26 -1.96 17.83
CA ASP A 105 -2.13 -1.20 18.36
C ASP A 105 -1.06 -0.89 17.29
N TRP A 106 -1.32 -1.16 16.01
CA TRP A 106 -0.41 -0.93 14.88
C TRP A 106 -1.04 0.04 13.87
#